data_AF-A0A7R9JU68-F1
#
_entry.id   AF-A0A7R9JU68-F1
#
_cell.length_a   1.000
_cell.length_b   1.000
_cell.length_c   1.000
_cell.angle_alpha   90.00
_cell.angle_beta   90.00
_cell.angle_gamma   90.00
#
_symmetry.space_group_name_H-M   'P 1'
#
loop_
_entity.id
_entity.type
_entity.pdbx_description
1 polymer ?
#
loop_
_entity_poly.entity_id
_entity_poly.type
_entity_poly.pdbx_seq_one_letter_code
_entity_poly.pdbx_strand_id
1 'polypeptide(L)'
;YGDLGKLTFPGKKTFHNMDRLVLEKRMKMLNDYLQILLQTGVIDTHSHLQAMVLTFLEQGDYDKGVTGGHISRTFDTLVNPLKSSMRTVGQAVRTMPDNLLSTVDGVMDGITKVFQGRATDDNIPLRIMLLLMDEVFDLKSRNQWLRRRIVTLLRQIIRTMFGDIVNRRILDYVSLMTSPEQVADYLRAFKQSFWPNGIRAEPRQSRDDITRMRTRVAAKVALLSSLSDELKHIIGSETTRRGILCVFELFQHPILNKRLLYVLLEGILEVLFPQHNLPQIFRKLHSRSPRVRDDFKTSHRTKSDLRR
;
A
#
# COMPACT_ATOMS: atom_id res chain seq x y z
N TYR A 1 36.96 -4.84 19.96
CA TYR A 1 36.93 -3.39 20.22
C TYR A 1 37.06 -3.12 21.72
N GLY A 2 38.27 -3.25 22.27
CA GLY A 2 38.48 -3.13 23.73
C GLY A 2 38.42 -1.68 24.23
N ASP A 3 38.72 -0.75 23.33
CA ASP A 3 38.60 0.70 23.47
C ASP A 3 37.13 1.18 23.56
N LEU A 4 36.23 0.56 22.78
CA LEU A 4 34.78 0.83 22.84
C LEU A 4 34.10 0.28 24.11
N GLY A 5 34.78 -0.57 24.88
CA GLY A 5 34.24 -1.16 26.11
C GLY A 5 34.02 -0.17 27.25
N LYS A 6 34.56 1.05 27.15
CA LYS A 6 34.39 2.12 28.15
C LYS A 6 33.15 2.99 27.89
N LEU A 7 32.48 2.81 26.76
CA LEU A 7 31.29 3.58 26.42
C LEU A 7 30.14 3.25 27.38
N THR A 8 29.43 4.29 27.80
CA THR A 8 28.27 4.15 28.67
C THR A 8 27.10 3.54 27.91
N PHE A 9 26.65 2.37 28.34
CA PHE A 9 25.50 1.67 27.75
C PHE A 9 24.41 1.44 28.81
N PRO A 10 23.11 1.50 28.46
CA PRO A 10 22.04 1.22 29.41
C PRO A 10 22.15 -0.21 29.98
N GLY A 11 22.49 -0.31 31.26
CA GLY A 11 22.60 -1.59 31.97
C GLY A 11 21.26 -2.31 32.12
N LYS A 12 21.32 -3.65 32.15
CA LYS A 12 20.17 -4.49 32.49
C LYS A 12 19.77 -4.27 33.94
N LYS A 13 18.49 -3.97 34.17
CA LYS A 13 17.88 -3.88 35.51
C LYS A 13 16.85 -4.99 35.63
N THR A 14 16.84 -5.68 36.77
CA THR A 14 15.95 -6.81 37.09
C THR A 14 14.56 -6.37 37.53
N PHE A 15 14.40 -5.15 38.05
CA PHE A 15 13.13 -4.61 38.55
C PHE A 15 12.84 -3.21 37.96
N HIS A 16 11.57 -2.83 37.85
CA HIS A 16 11.11 -1.52 37.34
C HIS A 16 11.63 -1.13 35.94
N ASN A 17 11.87 -2.13 35.07
CA ASN A 17 12.52 -1.89 33.79
C ASN A 17 11.64 -1.18 32.74
N MET A 18 10.31 -1.17 32.93
CA MET A 18 9.30 -0.55 32.07
C MET A 18 8.84 0.84 32.56
N ASP A 19 9.39 1.35 33.66
CA ASP A 19 9.03 2.67 34.15
C ASP A 19 9.39 3.74 33.12
N ARG A 20 8.48 4.68 32.87
CA ARG A 20 8.62 5.70 31.83
C ARG A 20 9.93 6.48 31.94
N LEU A 21 10.29 6.93 33.15
CA LEU A 21 11.54 7.67 33.39
C LEU A 21 12.79 6.81 33.14
N VAL A 22 12.71 5.51 33.40
CA VAL A 22 13.80 4.56 33.13
C VAL A 22 13.94 4.34 31.62
N LEU A 23 12.83 4.19 30.90
CA LEU A 23 12.81 4.06 29.44
C LEU A 23 13.32 5.32 28.75
N GLU A 24 12.87 6.51 29.15
CA GLU A 24 13.33 7.80 28.60
C GLU A 24 14.84 7.99 28.84
N LYS A 25 15.34 7.66 30.03
CA LYS A 25 16.78 7.69 30.32
C LYS A 25 17.57 6.71 29.45
N ARG A 26 17.07 5.49 29.25
CA ARG A 26 17.71 4.48 28.41
C ARG A 26 17.71 4.85 26.94
N MET A 27 16.63 5.45 26.45
CA MET A 27 16.54 5.97 25.09
C MET A 27 17.62 7.03 24.84
N LYS A 28 17.78 7.99 25.76
CA LYS A 28 18.83 9.01 25.66
C LYS A 28 20.23 8.38 25.66
N MET A 29 20.51 7.48 26.60
CA MET A 29 21.82 6.80 26.67
C MET A 29 22.12 5.96 25.43
N LEU A 30 21.12 5.26 24.87
CA LEU A 30 21.29 4.49 23.64
C LEU A 30 21.55 5.40 22.44
N ASN A 31 20.85 6.53 22.35
CA ASN A 31 21.08 7.50 21.29
C ASN A 31 22.50 8.08 21.35
N ASP A 32 22.95 8.49 22.53
CA ASP A 32 24.31 9.02 22.73
C ASP A 32 25.37 7.97 22.38
N TYR A 33 25.14 6.70 22.76
CA TYR A 33 26.00 5.57 22.42
C TYR A 33 26.12 5.36 20.90
N LEU A 34 25.00 5.34 20.19
CA LEU A 34 24.98 5.18 18.73
C LEU A 34 25.63 6.34 18.00
N GLN A 35 25.45 7.58 18.49
CA GLN A 35 26.11 8.75 17.91
C GLN A 35 27.63 8.67 18.00
N ILE A 36 28.17 8.12 19.10
CA ILE A 36 29.62 7.91 19.24
C ILE A 36 30.10 6.83 18.27
N LEU A 37 29.37 5.71 18.14
CA LEU A 37 29.72 4.64 17.20
C LEU A 37 29.68 5.08 15.74
N LEU A 38 28.86 6.09 15.40
CA LEU A 38 28.70 6.61 14.05
C LEU A 38 29.71 7.70 13.68
N GLN A 39 30.60 8.10 14.59
CA GLN A 39 31.66 9.05 14.26
C GLN A 39 32.60 8.45 13.22
N THR A 40 32.96 9.22 12.19
CA THR A 40 33.77 8.76 11.05
C THR A 40 35.09 8.14 11.52
N GLY A 41 35.79 8.77 12.47
CA GLY A 41 37.03 8.24 13.03
C GLY A 41 36.87 6.91 13.79
N VAL A 42 35.67 6.62 14.32
CA VAL A 42 35.37 5.36 15.02
C VAL A 42 34.99 4.26 14.02
N ILE A 43 34.21 4.60 12.98
CA ILE A 43 33.84 3.65 11.92
C ILE A 43 35.09 3.22 11.14
N ASP A 44 35.94 4.17 10.76
CA ASP A 44 37.10 3.92 9.90
C ASP A 44 38.19 3.10 10.61
N THR A 45 38.27 3.20 11.94
CA THR A 45 39.21 2.43 12.78
C THR A 45 38.71 1.03 13.13
N HIS A 46 37.41 0.77 12.99
CA HIS A 46 36.78 -0.47 13.40
C HIS A 46 36.11 -1.19 12.24
N SER A 47 36.89 -2.03 11.55
CA SER A 47 36.36 -2.92 10.50
C SER A 47 35.13 -3.69 11.01
N HIS A 48 34.09 -3.82 10.18
CA HIS A 48 32.80 -4.47 10.49
C HIS A 48 31.85 -3.73 11.45
N LEU A 49 32.27 -2.68 12.16
CA LEU A 49 31.38 -1.91 13.04
C LEU A 49 30.19 -1.31 12.27
N GLN A 50 30.45 -0.76 11.08
CA GLN A 50 29.42 -0.21 10.21
C GLN A 50 28.36 -1.26 9.84
N ALA A 51 28.77 -2.49 9.52
CA ALA A 51 27.85 -3.57 9.19
C ALA A 51 26.98 -3.96 10.40
N MET A 52 27.58 -4.06 11.59
CA MET A 52 26.83 -4.35 12.81
C MET A 52 25.83 -3.26 13.19
N VAL A 53 26.20 -1.99 13.04
CA VAL A 53 25.29 -0.86 13.29
C VAL A 53 24.17 -0.85 12.25
N LEU A 54 24.46 -1.12 10.98
CA LEU A 54 23.44 -1.25 9.94
C LEU A 54 22.46 -2.39 10.24
N THR A 55 22.95 -3.58 10.60
CA THR A 55 22.10 -4.71 11.01
C THR A 55 21.28 -4.42 12.27
N PHE A 56 21.81 -3.63 13.21
CA PHE A 56 21.09 -3.21 14.41
C PHE A 56 20.00 -2.17 14.11
N LEU A 57 20.26 -1.24 13.19
CA LEU A 57 19.31 -0.21 12.77
C LEU A 57 18.27 -0.73 11.76
N GLU A 58 18.56 -1.86 11.12
CA GLU A 58 17.60 -2.62 10.33
C GLU A 58 16.56 -3.30 11.27
N GLN A 59 15.28 -3.26 10.90
CA GLN A 59 14.21 -3.88 11.72
C GLN A 59 14.45 -5.40 11.82
N GLY A 60 14.85 -5.87 13.00
CA GLY A 60 15.05 -7.29 13.28
C GLY A 60 13.82 -7.99 13.87
N ASP A 61 13.87 -9.33 13.93
CA ASP A 61 12.77 -10.22 14.36
C ASP A 61 12.23 -9.98 15.79
N TYR A 62 12.88 -9.13 16.59
CA TYR A 62 12.47 -8.74 17.94
C TYR A 62 11.23 -7.81 17.98
N ASP A 63 10.80 -7.26 16.84
CA ASP A 63 9.63 -6.37 16.73
C ASP A 63 8.28 -7.16 16.69
N LYS A 64 8.32 -8.50 16.64
CA LYS A 64 7.12 -9.36 16.52
C LYS A 64 6.20 -9.36 17.75
N GLY A 65 6.59 -8.73 18.86
CA GLY A 65 5.88 -8.85 20.16
C GLY A 65 5.34 -7.56 20.79
N VAL A 66 5.66 -6.35 20.31
CA VAL A 66 5.46 -5.11 21.09
C VAL A 66 4.34 -4.18 20.54
N THR A 67 3.72 -4.49 19.41
CA THR A 67 2.64 -3.65 18.83
C THR A 67 1.27 -3.82 19.51
N GLY A 68 1.25 -4.16 20.80
CA GLY A 68 0.04 -4.40 21.61
C GLY A 68 -0.26 -3.35 22.67
N GLY A 69 0.26 -2.11 22.57
CA GLY A 69 0.20 -1.13 23.66
C GLY A 69 -0.27 0.27 23.28
N HIS A 70 -1.28 0.76 24.01
CA HIS A 70 -1.71 2.15 24.20
C HIS A 70 -2.39 2.96 23.07
N ILE A 71 -2.29 2.58 21.79
CA ILE A 71 -3.01 3.29 20.69
C ILE A 71 -4.49 2.86 20.59
N SER A 72 -4.86 1.75 21.21
CA SER A 72 -6.19 1.13 21.09
C SER A 72 -7.34 1.93 21.75
N ARG A 73 -7.08 2.68 22.84
CA ARG A 73 -8.17 3.28 23.65
C ARG A 73 -8.78 4.54 23.05
N THR A 74 -8.06 5.27 22.20
CA THR A 74 -8.60 6.47 21.52
C THR A 74 -9.39 6.11 20.25
N PHE A 75 -9.34 4.85 19.81
CA PHE A 75 -9.99 4.39 18.58
C PHE A 75 -11.45 3.96 18.79
N ASP A 76 -11.81 3.47 19.97
CA ASP A 76 -13.16 2.97 20.26
C ASP A 76 -14.27 4.03 20.14
N THR A 77 -13.94 5.32 20.20
CA THR A 77 -14.91 6.43 20.10
C THR A 77 -15.28 6.80 18.66
N LEU A 78 -14.50 6.39 17.66
CA LEU A 78 -14.68 6.82 16.25
C LEU A 78 -15.15 5.71 15.30
N VAL A 79 -15.10 4.44 15.70
CA VAL A 79 -15.42 3.29 14.81
C VAL A 79 -16.68 2.50 15.16
N ASN A 80 -17.51 3.01 16.08
CA ASN A 80 -18.77 2.35 16.42
C ASN A 80 -19.79 2.18 15.26
N PRO A 81 -19.72 2.89 14.13
CA PRO A 81 -20.55 2.56 12.96
C PRO A 81 -20.04 1.39 12.10
N LEU A 82 -18.76 0.97 12.21
CA LEU A 82 -18.14 -0.04 11.33
C LEU A 82 -18.00 -1.43 11.98
N LYS A 83 -18.04 -1.53 13.31
CA LYS A 83 -17.88 -2.80 14.05
C LYS A 83 -19.03 -3.80 13.84
N SER A 84 -20.23 -3.36 13.45
CA SER A 84 -21.39 -4.25 13.33
C SER A 84 -21.35 -5.14 12.08
N SER A 85 -20.75 -4.68 10.98
CA SER A 85 -20.69 -5.43 9.71
C SER A 85 -19.65 -6.55 9.70
N MET A 86 -18.65 -6.52 10.60
CA MET A 86 -17.52 -7.46 10.60
C MET A 86 -17.71 -8.66 11.55
N ARG A 87 -18.68 -8.60 12.48
CA ARG A 87 -18.94 -9.69 13.44
C ARG A 87 -19.49 -10.97 12.80
N THR A 88 -20.23 -10.84 11.71
CA THR A 88 -20.87 -11.99 11.03
C THR A 88 -19.86 -12.86 10.28
N VAL A 89 -18.76 -12.27 9.79
CA VAL A 89 -17.70 -12.99 9.08
C VAL A 89 -16.74 -13.69 10.05
N GLY A 90 -16.50 -13.10 11.23
CA GLY A 90 -15.60 -13.66 12.25
C GLY A 90 -16.09 -14.95 12.93
N GLN A 91 -17.40 -15.19 13.00
CA GLN A 91 -17.93 -16.42 13.59
C GLN A 91 -17.76 -17.65 12.68
N ALA A 92 -17.78 -17.47 11.35
CA ALA A 92 -17.60 -18.57 10.39
C ALA A 92 -16.13 -19.04 10.30
N VAL A 93 -15.16 -18.19 10.66
CA VAL A 93 -13.72 -18.52 10.64
C VAL A 93 -13.31 -19.27 11.90
N ARG A 94 -14.05 -19.13 13.01
CA ARG A 94 -13.76 -19.79 14.31
C ARG A 94 -14.11 -21.28 14.36
N THR A 95 -14.87 -21.79 13.40
CA THR A 95 -15.40 -23.17 13.43
C THR A 95 -14.62 -24.16 12.56
N MET A 96 -13.47 -23.78 12.00
CA MET A 96 -12.64 -24.70 11.20
C MET A 96 -11.68 -25.52 12.09
N PRO A 97 -11.67 -26.86 12.00
CA PRO A 97 -10.75 -27.70 12.78
C PRO A 97 -9.30 -27.68 12.24
N ASP A 98 -8.32 -27.63 13.15
CA ASP A 98 -6.88 -27.55 12.85
C ASP A 98 -6.25 -28.84 12.28
N ASN A 99 -6.93 -29.99 12.38
CA ASN A 99 -6.37 -31.29 12.03
C ASN A 99 -6.46 -31.67 10.52
N LEU A 100 -6.98 -30.78 9.67
CA LEU A 100 -7.04 -30.98 8.21
C LEU A 100 -5.88 -30.32 7.44
N LEU A 101 -4.94 -29.68 8.14
CA LEU A 101 -3.93 -28.84 7.48
C LEU A 101 -2.75 -29.62 6.88
N SER A 102 -2.39 -30.79 7.42
CA SER A 102 -1.11 -31.45 7.11
C SER A 102 -1.16 -32.47 5.96
N THR A 103 -2.30 -33.09 5.68
CA THR A 103 -2.48 -34.06 4.58
C THR A 103 -2.97 -33.45 3.27
N VAL A 104 -3.34 -32.16 3.29
CA VAL A 104 -3.96 -31.46 2.15
C VAL A 104 -2.94 -30.80 1.23
N ASP A 105 -1.71 -30.52 1.68
CA ASP A 105 -0.70 -29.78 0.90
C ASP A 105 -0.31 -30.47 -0.44
N GLY A 106 -0.22 -31.80 -0.46
CA GLY A 106 0.16 -32.54 -1.68
C GLY A 106 -0.98 -32.73 -2.68
N VAL A 107 -2.20 -33.01 -2.19
CA VAL A 107 -3.39 -33.23 -3.02
C VAL A 107 -3.95 -31.90 -3.52
N MET A 108 -3.83 -30.84 -2.73
CA MET A 108 -4.29 -29.50 -3.08
C MET A 108 -3.40 -28.83 -4.13
N ASP A 109 -2.10 -29.15 -4.26
CA ASP A 109 -1.26 -28.56 -5.33
C ASP A 109 -1.68 -29.06 -6.73
N GLY A 110 -2.04 -30.35 -6.85
CA GLY A 110 -2.57 -30.95 -8.08
C GLY A 110 -3.95 -30.40 -8.45
N ILE A 111 -4.86 -30.32 -7.46
CA ILE A 111 -6.19 -29.73 -7.66
C ILE A 111 -6.09 -28.23 -7.92
N THR A 112 -5.17 -27.51 -7.28
CA THR A 112 -4.99 -26.08 -7.47
C THR A 112 -4.48 -25.76 -8.87
N LYS A 113 -3.55 -26.53 -9.45
CA LYS A 113 -3.12 -26.34 -10.85
C LYS A 113 -4.22 -26.65 -11.87
N VAL A 114 -4.99 -27.72 -11.65
CA VAL A 114 -6.08 -28.11 -12.56
C VAL A 114 -7.28 -27.16 -12.47
N PHE A 115 -7.55 -26.58 -11.29
CA PHE A 115 -8.66 -25.64 -11.08
C PHE A 115 -8.27 -24.16 -11.23
N GLN A 116 -7.00 -23.78 -11.13
CA GLN A 116 -6.52 -22.41 -11.44
C GLN A 116 -6.65 -22.09 -12.93
N GLY A 117 -6.53 -23.08 -13.82
CA GLY A 117 -6.64 -22.84 -15.27
C GLY A 117 -8.07 -22.68 -15.81
N ARG A 118 -9.12 -22.97 -15.01
CA ARG A 118 -10.51 -22.96 -15.51
C ARG A 118 -11.49 -22.11 -14.71
N ALA A 119 -11.24 -21.83 -13.43
CA ALA A 119 -12.23 -21.14 -12.58
C ALA A 119 -11.91 -19.66 -12.31
N THR A 120 -10.68 -19.19 -12.56
CA THR A 120 -10.30 -17.78 -12.33
C THR A 120 -10.43 -16.91 -13.58
N ASP A 121 -10.54 -17.50 -14.77
CA ASP A 121 -10.73 -16.74 -16.01
C ASP A 121 -12.15 -16.17 -16.15
N ASP A 122 -13.16 -16.83 -15.57
CA ASP A 122 -14.56 -16.40 -15.70
C ASP A 122 -14.98 -15.35 -14.65
N ASN A 123 -14.25 -15.20 -13.54
CA ASN A 123 -14.59 -14.23 -12.49
C ASN A 123 -13.67 -13.00 -12.54
N ILE A 124 -14.05 -12.03 -13.39
CA ILE A 124 -13.31 -10.78 -13.61
C ILE A 124 -12.92 -10.07 -12.30
N PRO A 125 -13.83 -9.89 -11.30
CA PRO A 125 -13.48 -9.24 -10.03
C PRO A 125 -12.39 -9.99 -9.26
N LEU A 126 -12.47 -11.33 -9.17
CA LEU A 126 -11.45 -12.15 -8.51
C LEU A 126 -10.07 -11.93 -9.14
N ARG A 127 -10.02 -11.94 -10.48
CA ARG A 127 -8.78 -11.78 -11.23
C ARG A 127 -8.15 -10.42 -10.97
N ILE A 128 -8.94 -9.34 -11.00
CA ILE A 128 -8.45 -7.98 -10.73
C ILE A 128 -7.94 -7.87 -9.29
N MET A 129 -8.69 -8.40 -8.31
CA MET A 129 -8.28 -8.37 -6.91
C MET A 129 -6.99 -9.16 -6.70
N LEU A 130 -6.82 -10.33 -7.34
CA LEU A 130 -5.59 -11.11 -7.25
C LEU A 130 -4.38 -10.39 -7.85
N LEU A 131 -4.54 -9.77 -9.02
CA LEU A 131 -3.46 -8.98 -9.63
C LEU A 131 -3.05 -7.81 -8.73
N LEU A 132 -4.02 -7.15 -8.09
CA LEU A 132 -3.76 -6.09 -7.13
C LEU A 132 -3.03 -6.60 -5.88
N MET A 133 -3.51 -7.70 -5.27
CA MET A 133 -2.85 -8.28 -4.08
C MET A 133 -1.45 -8.79 -4.39
N ASP A 134 -1.22 -9.38 -5.56
CA ASP A 134 0.09 -9.84 -6.02
C ASP A 134 1.09 -8.68 -6.11
N GLU A 135 0.64 -7.52 -6.60
CA GLU A 135 1.49 -6.32 -6.75
C GLU A 135 1.69 -5.58 -5.42
N VAL A 136 0.61 -5.38 -4.65
CA VAL A 136 0.64 -4.65 -3.38
C VAL A 136 1.48 -5.38 -2.33
N PHE A 137 1.37 -6.71 -2.24
CA PHE A 137 2.07 -7.51 -1.22
C PHE A 137 3.31 -8.24 -1.73
N ASP A 138 3.72 -7.99 -2.98
CA ASP A 138 4.91 -8.60 -3.60
C ASP A 138 4.88 -10.15 -3.50
N LEU A 139 3.72 -10.72 -3.85
CA LEU A 139 3.45 -12.16 -3.68
C LEU A 139 4.07 -13.01 -4.79
N LYS A 140 4.44 -12.39 -5.92
CA LYS A 140 5.01 -13.07 -7.10
C LYS A 140 6.41 -13.63 -6.85
N SER A 141 7.23 -12.97 -6.04
CA SER A 141 8.65 -13.31 -5.89
C SER A 141 9.00 -13.88 -4.51
N ARG A 142 8.43 -13.33 -3.43
CA ARG A 142 8.85 -13.63 -2.06
C ARG A 142 8.02 -14.68 -1.33
N ASN A 143 6.69 -14.67 -1.50
CA ASN A 143 5.77 -15.43 -0.62
C ASN A 143 4.71 -16.23 -1.39
N GLN A 144 5.14 -17.28 -2.12
CA GLN A 144 4.23 -18.16 -2.86
C GLN A 144 3.19 -18.88 -1.97
N TRP A 145 3.57 -19.22 -0.74
CA TRP A 145 2.63 -19.78 0.25
C TRP A 145 1.51 -18.78 0.60
N LEU A 146 1.87 -17.51 0.85
CA LEU A 146 0.89 -16.46 1.13
C LEU A 146 -0.02 -16.20 -0.07
N ARG A 147 0.54 -16.24 -1.28
CA ARG A 147 -0.22 -16.16 -2.53
C ARG A 147 -1.30 -17.24 -2.61
N ARG A 148 -0.92 -18.50 -2.35
CA ARG A 148 -1.87 -19.64 -2.32
C ARG A 148 -2.97 -19.44 -1.27
N ARG A 149 -2.62 -18.91 -0.09
CA ARG A 149 -3.58 -18.60 0.98
C ARG A 149 -4.57 -17.51 0.55
N ILE A 150 -4.09 -16.39 -0.01
CA ILE A 150 -4.93 -15.28 -0.49
C ILE A 150 -5.86 -15.75 -1.62
N VAL A 151 -5.36 -16.52 -2.59
CA VAL A 151 -6.19 -17.11 -3.65
C VAL A 151 -7.31 -17.97 -3.07
N THR A 152 -7.00 -18.80 -2.08
CA THR A 152 -7.98 -19.67 -1.42
C THR A 152 -9.05 -18.85 -0.70
N LEU A 153 -8.64 -17.82 0.04
CA LEU A 153 -9.55 -16.95 0.78
C LEU A 153 -10.46 -16.12 -0.13
N LEU A 154 -9.91 -15.47 -1.16
CA LEU A 154 -10.71 -14.68 -2.10
C LEU A 154 -11.69 -15.57 -2.88
N ARG A 155 -11.27 -16.77 -3.26
CA ARG A 155 -12.16 -17.75 -3.88
C ARG A 155 -13.27 -18.20 -2.94
N GLN A 156 -12.95 -18.43 -1.67
CA GLN A 156 -13.93 -18.79 -0.65
C GLN A 156 -14.95 -17.66 -0.48
N ILE A 157 -14.51 -16.41 -0.33
CA ILE A 157 -15.38 -15.24 -0.21
C ILE A 157 -16.34 -15.15 -1.39
N ILE A 158 -15.86 -15.30 -2.62
CA ILE A 158 -16.71 -15.22 -3.81
C ILE A 158 -17.70 -16.38 -3.90
N ARG A 159 -17.29 -17.59 -3.50
CA ARG A 159 -18.18 -18.75 -3.43
C ARG A 159 -19.26 -18.58 -2.37
N THR A 160 -18.89 -18.14 -1.17
CA THR A 160 -19.82 -17.95 -0.04
C THR A 160 -20.74 -16.77 -0.24
N MET A 161 -20.24 -15.70 -0.85
CA MET A 161 -21.04 -14.51 -1.11
C MET A 161 -21.92 -14.67 -2.35
N PHE A 162 -21.96 -15.82 -3.03
CA PHE A 162 -22.54 -16.02 -4.37
C PHE A 162 -22.06 -14.92 -5.32
N GLY A 163 -21.08 -15.17 -6.20
CA GLY A 163 -20.45 -14.14 -7.06
C GLY A 163 -21.36 -13.01 -7.60
N ASP A 164 -22.63 -13.30 -7.84
CA ASP A 164 -23.74 -12.36 -8.04
C ASP A 164 -23.86 -11.21 -7.02
N ILE A 165 -23.69 -11.42 -5.71
CA ILE A 165 -23.74 -10.35 -4.70
C ILE A 165 -22.56 -9.40 -4.86
N VAL A 166 -21.35 -9.92 -5.11
CA VAL A 166 -20.17 -9.09 -5.35
C VAL A 166 -20.36 -8.27 -6.61
N ASN A 167 -20.83 -8.91 -7.69
CA ASN A 167 -21.13 -8.22 -8.95
C ASN A 167 -22.23 -7.16 -8.78
N ARG A 168 -23.33 -7.51 -8.08
CA ARG A 168 -24.43 -6.59 -7.76
C ARG A 168 -23.94 -5.42 -6.93
N ARG A 169 -23.06 -5.63 -5.95
CA ARG A 169 -22.47 -4.53 -5.18
C ARG A 169 -21.61 -3.62 -6.03
N ILE A 170 -20.81 -4.15 -6.94
CA ILE A 170 -20.05 -3.34 -7.91
C ILE A 170 -21.03 -2.49 -8.73
N LEU A 171 -22.10 -3.09 -9.27
CA LEU A 171 -23.12 -2.36 -10.03
C LEU A 171 -23.85 -1.31 -9.20
N ASP A 172 -24.23 -1.62 -7.95
CA ASP A 172 -24.89 -0.68 -7.03
C ASP A 172 -23.99 0.52 -6.74
N TYR A 173 -22.69 0.29 -6.52
CA TYR A 173 -21.72 1.37 -6.30
C TYR A 173 -21.53 2.22 -7.54
N VAL A 174 -21.40 1.60 -8.73
CA VAL A 174 -21.28 2.35 -9.99
C VAL A 174 -22.54 3.18 -10.21
N SER A 175 -23.72 2.57 -10.07
CA SER A 175 -25.02 3.24 -10.21
C SER A 175 -25.14 4.44 -9.27
N LEU A 176 -24.72 4.30 -8.02
CA LEU A 176 -24.66 5.39 -7.06
C LEU A 176 -23.70 6.49 -7.52
N MET A 177 -22.46 6.15 -7.87
CA MET A 177 -21.46 7.13 -8.30
C MET A 177 -21.84 7.86 -9.60
N THR A 178 -22.62 7.21 -10.47
CA THR A 178 -23.13 7.80 -11.71
C THR A 178 -24.55 8.34 -11.58
N SER A 179 -25.10 8.44 -10.37
CA SER A 179 -26.45 8.95 -10.17
C SER A 179 -26.52 10.44 -10.55
N PRO A 180 -27.67 10.95 -11.02
CA PRO A 180 -27.82 12.36 -11.38
C PRO A 180 -27.40 13.32 -10.25
N GLU A 181 -27.66 12.96 -9.00
CA GLU A 181 -27.28 13.74 -7.82
C GLU A 181 -25.76 13.78 -7.64
N GLN A 182 -25.09 12.63 -7.69
CA GLN A 182 -23.62 12.59 -7.57
C GLN A 182 -22.94 13.31 -8.72
N VAL A 183 -23.44 13.13 -9.95
CA VAL A 183 -22.92 13.84 -11.12
C VAL A 183 -23.14 15.35 -10.98
N ALA A 184 -24.29 15.80 -10.50
CA ALA A 184 -24.55 17.21 -10.22
C ALA A 184 -23.59 17.76 -9.15
N ASP A 185 -23.29 16.99 -8.12
CA ASP A 185 -22.34 17.36 -7.08
C ASP A 185 -20.90 17.44 -7.63
N TYR A 186 -20.48 16.50 -8.48
CA TYR A 186 -19.19 16.54 -9.16
C TYR A 186 -19.08 17.75 -10.08
N LEU A 187 -20.11 18.04 -10.86
CA LEU A 187 -20.17 19.23 -11.73
C LEU A 187 -20.16 20.52 -10.91
N ARG A 188 -20.86 20.56 -9.78
CA ARG A 188 -20.84 21.71 -8.87
C ARG A 188 -19.45 21.90 -8.27
N ALA A 189 -18.81 20.84 -7.78
CA ALA A 189 -17.45 20.88 -7.25
C ALA A 189 -16.44 21.31 -8.32
N PHE A 190 -16.56 20.78 -9.54
CA PHE A 190 -15.75 21.19 -10.69
C PHE A 190 -15.94 22.69 -11.00
N LYS A 191 -17.18 23.15 -11.13
CA LYS A 191 -17.49 24.57 -11.35
C LYS A 191 -16.90 25.45 -10.26
N GLN A 192 -17.09 25.11 -8.99
CA GLN A 192 -16.59 25.92 -7.87
C GLN A 192 -15.06 25.87 -7.73
N SER A 193 -14.41 24.81 -8.21
CA SER A 193 -12.96 24.71 -8.23
C SER A 193 -12.30 25.64 -9.24
N PHE A 194 -12.93 25.86 -10.41
CA PHE A 194 -12.38 26.70 -11.47
C PHE A 194 -12.97 28.10 -11.52
N TRP A 195 -14.24 28.26 -11.13
CA TRP A 195 -14.99 29.51 -11.14
C TRP A 195 -15.81 29.72 -9.85
N PRO A 196 -15.16 29.85 -8.69
CA PRO A 196 -15.86 30.22 -7.46
C PRO A 196 -16.62 31.55 -7.67
N ASN A 197 -17.91 31.57 -7.33
CA ASN A 197 -18.79 32.72 -7.56
C ASN A 197 -18.82 33.25 -9.00
N GLY A 198 -18.46 32.43 -10.00
CA GLY A 198 -18.42 32.81 -11.41
C GLY A 198 -17.14 33.52 -11.86
N ILE A 199 -16.17 33.71 -10.95
CA ILE A 199 -14.88 34.33 -11.25
C ILE A 199 -13.80 33.26 -11.29
N ARG A 200 -12.89 33.32 -12.26
CA ARG A 200 -11.79 32.35 -12.37
C ARG A 200 -11.01 32.27 -11.05
N ALA A 201 -10.85 31.05 -10.54
CA ALA A 201 -10.11 30.78 -9.31
C ALA A 201 -8.67 31.30 -9.43
N GLU A 202 -8.18 31.91 -8.35
CA GLU A 202 -6.78 32.31 -8.25
C GLU A 202 -5.86 31.08 -8.38
N PRO A 203 -4.66 31.26 -8.96
CA PRO A 203 -3.68 30.20 -9.02
C PRO A 203 -3.42 29.61 -7.62
N ARG A 204 -3.58 28.29 -7.50
CA ARG A 204 -3.39 27.61 -6.23
C ARG A 204 -1.95 27.80 -5.76
N GLN A 205 -1.77 28.45 -4.62
CA GLN A 205 -0.46 28.61 -4.00
C GLN A 205 0.17 27.24 -3.71
N SER A 206 1.48 27.14 -3.92
CA SER A 206 2.22 25.92 -3.60
C SER A 206 2.14 25.65 -2.10
N ARG A 207 1.76 24.42 -1.72
CA ARG A 207 1.70 24.00 -0.32
C ARG A 207 3.09 24.08 0.31
N ASP A 208 3.17 24.65 1.51
CA ASP A 208 4.38 24.70 2.32
C ASP A 208 4.85 23.29 2.73
N ASP A 209 6.16 23.14 2.95
CA ASP A 209 6.78 21.85 3.20
C ASP A 209 6.37 21.24 4.55
N ILE A 210 6.13 22.08 5.56
CA ILE A 210 5.68 21.63 6.89
C ILE A 210 4.28 21.02 6.78
N THR A 211 3.35 21.70 6.14
CA THR A 211 1.99 21.19 5.90
C THR A 211 2.02 19.96 5.00
N ARG A 212 2.89 19.92 3.99
CA ARG A 212 3.06 18.72 3.14
C ARG A 212 3.50 17.52 3.99
N MET A 213 4.48 17.70 4.87
CA MET A 213 4.96 16.64 5.75
C MET A 213 3.90 16.20 6.76
N ARG A 214 3.18 17.15 7.38
CA ARG A 214 2.06 16.87 8.30
C ARG A 214 0.96 16.05 7.62
N THR A 215 0.53 16.46 6.42
CA THR A 215 -0.48 15.70 5.66
C THR A 215 0.03 14.34 5.23
N ARG A 216 1.32 14.20 4.88
CA ARG A 216 1.93 12.90 4.57
C ARG A 216 1.84 11.94 5.75
N VAL A 217 2.19 12.40 6.95
CA VAL A 217 2.08 11.58 8.17
C VAL A 217 0.62 11.21 8.44
N ALA A 218 -0.29 12.18 8.40
CA ALA A 218 -1.72 11.94 8.61
C ALA A 218 -2.30 10.92 7.62
N ALA A 219 -1.93 11.02 6.33
CA ALA A 219 -2.38 10.09 5.30
C ALA A 219 -1.82 8.68 5.52
N LYS A 220 -0.53 8.54 5.89
CA LYS A 220 0.06 7.23 6.22
C LYS A 220 -0.64 6.59 7.42
N VAL A 221 -0.93 7.37 8.47
CA VAL A 221 -1.68 6.90 9.64
C VAL A 221 -3.08 6.45 9.24
N ALA A 222 -3.83 7.27 8.50
CA ALA A 222 -5.18 6.93 8.05
C ALA A 222 -5.21 5.64 7.21
N LEU A 223 -4.25 5.47 6.30
CA LEU A 223 -4.13 4.25 5.50
C LEU A 223 -3.86 3.03 6.38
N LEU A 224 -2.88 3.09 7.29
CA LEU A 224 -2.56 1.97 8.18
C LEU A 224 -3.71 1.63 9.16
N SER A 225 -4.47 2.64 9.60
CA SER A 225 -5.63 2.47 10.48
C SER A 225 -6.85 1.89 9.76
N SER A 226 -6.94 2.03 8.43
CA SER A 226 -8.03 1.45 7.64
C SER A 226 -7.95 -0.08 7.50
N LEU A 227 -6.81 -0.68 7.88
CA LEU A 227 -6.58 -2.11 7.76
C LEU A 227 -7.23 -2.90 8.89
N SER A 228 -7.99 -3.92 8.53
CA SER A 228 -8.57 -4.84 9.50
C SER A 228 -7.49 -5.75 10.11
N ASP A 229 -7.73 -6.18 11.35
CA ASP A 229 -6.81 -7.08 12.04
C ASP A 229 -6.83 -8.48 11.43
N GLU A 230 -7.94 -8.88 10.80
CA GLU A 230 -8.03 -10.14 10.03
C GLU A 230 -7.09 -10.11 8.83
N LEU A 231 -7.02 -8.99 8.10
CA LEU A 231 -6.11 -8.86 6.97
C LEU A 231 -4.64 -8.95 7.43
N LYS A 232 -4.30 -8.31 8.55
CA LYS A 232 -2.96 -8.41 9.16
C LYS A 232 -2.67 -9.83 9.64
N HIS A 233 -3.66 -10.56 10.15
CA HIS A 233 -3.49 -11.95 10.57
C HIS A 233 -3.24 -12.89 9.39
N ILE A 234 -3.94 -12.68 8.27
CA ILE A 234 -3.81 -13.48 7.05
C ILE A 234 -2.48 -13.21 6.33
N ILE A 235 -2.09 -11.94 6.23
CA ILE A 235 -0.99 -11.47 5.37
C ILE A 235 0.32 -11.31 6.15
N GLY A 236 0.21 -11.10 7.46
CA GLY A 236 1.30 -10.69 8.33
C GLY A 236 1.37 -9.17 8.44
N SER A 237 1.45 -8.67 9.68
CA SER A 237 1.44 -7.23 10.00
C SER A 237 2.47 -6.44 9.18
N GLU A 238 3.68 -6.95 9.06
CA GLU A 238 4.76 -6.27 8.35
C GLU A 238 4.57 -6.27 6.83
N THR A 239 4.17 -7.40 6.26
CA THR A 239 3.84 -7.50 4.83
C THR A 239 2.70 -6.55 4.47
N THR A 240 1.67 -6.47 5.31
CA THR A 240 0.54 -5.55 5.11
C THR A 240 0.98 -4.09 5.19
N ARG A 241 1.77 -3.74 6.22
CA ARG A 241 2.32 -2.38 6.40
C ARG A 241 3.14 -1.96 5.18
N ARG A 242 4.09 -2.81 4.75
CA ARG A 242 4.95 -2.56 3.57
C ARG A 242 4.12 -2.37 2.31
N GLY A 243 3.14 -3.24 2.06
CA GLY A 243 2.32 -3.16 0.86
C GLY A 243 1.48 -1.88 0.79
N ILE A 244 0.88 -1.47 1.91
CA ILE A 244 0.06 -0.27 1.96
C ILE A 244 0.90 1.00 1.86
N LEU A 245 2.09 1.02 2.47
CA LEU A 245 3.03 2.11 2.27
C LEU A 245 3.55 2.16 0.82
N CYS A 246 3.73 1.02 0.15
CA CYS A 246 4.05 0.99 -1.27
C CYS A 246 2.96 1.68 -2.12
N VAL A 247 1.68 1.39 -1.85
CA VAL A 247 0.56 2.08 -2.51
C VAL A 247 0.61 3.58 -2.25
N PHE A 248 0.89 4.00 -1.01
CA PHE A 248 1.05 5.42 -0.69
C PHE A 248 2.16 6.07 -1.53
N GLU A 249 3.34 5.44 -1.59
CA GLU A 249 4.50 5.93 -2.34
C GLU A 249 4.24 5.94 -3.85
N LEU A 250 3.50 4.96 -4.40
CA LEU A 250 3.06 4.95 -5.80
C LEU A 250 2.31 6.25 -6.14
N PHE A 251 1.37 6.65 -5.27
CA PHE A 251 0.62 7.89 -5.43
C PHE A 251 1.45 9.16 -5.18
N GLN A 252 2.70 9.06 -4.73
CA GLN A 252 3.60 10.22 -4.67
C GLN A 252 4.29 10.51 -6.01
N HIS A 253 4.18 9.64 -7.03
CA HIS A 253 4.82 9.83 -8.32
C HIS A 253 3.92 10.59 -9.32
N PRO A 254 4.12 11.91 -9.54
CA PRO A 254 3.19 12.73 -10.32
C PRO A 254 3.12 12.33 -11.80
N ILE A 255 4.22 11.83 -12.37
CA ILE A 255 4.27 11.39 -13.78
C ILE A 255 3.43 10.12 -13.96
N LEU A 256 3.55 9.16 -13.05
CA LEU A 256 2.77 7.92 -13.08
C LEU A 256 1.29 8.22 -12.83
N ASN A 257 0.99 9.08 -11.86
CA ASN A 257 -0.39 9.51 -11.58
C ASN A 257 -1.03 10.22 -12.77
N LYS A 258 -0.27 11.09 -13.46
CA LYS A 258 -0.74 11.75 -14.69
C LYS A 258 -1.07 10.72 -15.77
N ARG A 259 -0.19 9.74 -15.99
CA ARG A 259 -0.45 8.68 -16.97
C ARG A 259 -1.66 7.83 -16.58
N LEU A 260 -1.78 7.46 -15.31
CA LEU A 260 -2.94 6.72 -14.79
C LEU A 260 -4.23 7.48 -15.05
N LEU A 261 -4.27 8.78 -14.74
CA LEU A 261 -5.44 9.62 -14.99
C LEU A 261 -5.81 9.68 -16.47
N TYR A 262 -4.83 9.81 -17.37
CA TYR A 262 -5.08 9.79 -18.81
C TYR A 262 -5.61 8.46 -19.30
N VAL A 263 -5.07 7.34 -18.81
CA VAL A 263 -5.57 6.00 -19.18
C VAL A 263 -7.02 5.81 -18.71
N LEU A 264 -7.35 6.26 -17.49
CA LEU A 264 -8.72 6.21 -16.99
C LEU A 264 -9.66 7.09 -17.82
N LEU A 265 -9.24 8.31 -18.16
CA LEU A 265 -10.02 9.24 -18.98
C LEU A 265 -10.24 8.69 -20.40
N GLU A 266 -9.21 8.14 -21.03
CA GLU A 266 -9.30 7.47 -22.33
C GLU A 266 -10.35 6.35 -22.29
N GLY A 267 -10.30 5.49 -21.26
CA GLY A 267 -11.29 4.42 -21.09
C GLY A 267 -12.72 4.94 -20.87
N ILE A 268 -12.89 6.01 -20.08
CA ILE A 268 -14.20 6.65 -19.88
C ILE A 268 -14.73 7.21 -21.21
N LEU A 269 -13.88 7.90 -21.98
CA LEU A 269 -14.28 8.47 -23.26
C LEU A 269 -14.65 7.40 -24.28
N GLU A 270 -13.89 6.30 -24.36
CA GLU A 270 -14.24 5.15 -25.23
C GLU A 270 -15.61 4.57 -24.89
N VAL A 271 -15.95 4.47 -23.59
CA VAL A 271 -17.24 3.94 -23.14
C VAL A 271 -18.39 4.93 -23.37
N LEU A 272 -18.17 6.22 -23.13
CA LEU A 272 -19.21 7.25 -23.31
C LEU A 272 -19.52 7.55 -24.79
N PHE A 273 -18.53 7.37 -25.67
CA PHE A 273 -18.60 7.77 -27.07
C PHE A 273 -18.20 6.64 -28.04
N PRO A 274 -18.85 5.46 -27.97
CA PRO A 274 -18.45 4.27 -28.72
C PRO A 274 -18.56 4.44 -30.24
N GLN A 275 -19.43 5.34 -30.72
CA GLN A 275 -19.60 5.66 -32.14
C GLN A 275 -18.41 6.41 -32.75
N HIS A 276 -17.50 6.96 -31.92
CA HIS A 276 -16.32 7.67 -32.37
C HIS A 276 -15.11 6.74 -32.38
N ASN A 277 -14.22 6.93 -33.37
CA ASN A 277 -13.00 6.12 -33.51
C ASN A 277 -11.88 6.57 -32.55
N LEU A 278 -12.24 6.74 -31.27
CA LEU A 278 -11.37 7.18 -30.20
C LEU A 278 -10.13 6.29 -30.01
N PRO A 279 -10.22 4.95 -30.11
CA PRO A 279 -9.03 4.10 -29.97
C PRO A 279 -7.93 4.41 -31.01
N GLN A 280 -8.31 4.70 -32.26
CA GLN A 280 -7.35 5.08 -33.29
C GLN A 280 -6.81 6.50 -33.05
N ILE A 281 -7.66 7.42 -32.59
CA ILE A 281 -7.25 8.80 -32.25
C ILE A 281 -6.22 8.77 -31.10
N PHE A 282 -6.47 8.01 -30.03
CA PHE A 282 -5.53 7.88 -28.92
C PHE A 282 -4.23 7.22 -29.36
N ARG A 283 -4.27 6.14 -30.16
CA ARG A 283 -3.06 5.54 -30.74
C ARG A 283 -2.23 6.56 -31.54
N LYS A 284 -2.90 7.39 -32.34
CA LYS A 284 -2.23 8.47 -33.10
C LYS A 284 -1.68 9.55 -32.18
N LEU A 285 -2.40 9.94 -31.13
CA LEU A 285 -1.96 10.94 -30.15
C LEU A 285 -0.72 10.48 -29.35
N HIS A 286 -0.68 9.20 -28.98
CA HIS A 286 0.47 8.58 -28.31
C HIS A 286 1.62 8.25 -29.26
N SER A 287 1.38 8.22 -30.56
CA SER A 287 2.44 8.02 -31.55
C SER A 287 3.38 9.24 -31.54
N ARG A 288 4.70 8.99 -31.57
CA ARG A 288 5.68 10.08 -31.62
C ARG A 288 5.47 10.90 -32.90
N SER A 289 5.40 12.22 -32.73
CA SER A 289 5.34 13.16 -33.86
C SER A 289 6.46 12.86 -34.87
N PRO A 290 6.19 12.86 -36.19
CA PRO A 290 7.21 12.67 -37.22
C PRO A 290 8.41 13.61 -37.07
N ARG A 291 8.15 14.86 -36.65
CA ARG A 291 9.19 15.87 -36.40
C ARG A 291 10.21 15.46 -35.33
N VAL A 292 9.76 14.73 -34.29
CA VAL A 292 10.64 14.22 -33.23
C VAL A 292 11.33 12.91 -33.63
N ARG A 293 10.74 12.14 -34.56
CA ARG A 293 11.37 10.93 -35.13
C ARG A 293 12.54 11.27 -36.06
N ASP A 294 12.43 12.33 -36.85
CA ASP A 294 13.46 12.72 -37.82
C ASP A 294 14.58 13.58 -37.20
N ASP A 295 14.35 14.17 -36.03
CA ASP A 295 15.37 14.87 -35.24
C ASP A 295 16.52 13.93 -34.83
N PHE A 296 16.23 12.65 -34.55
CA PHE A 296 17.25 11.62 -34.28
C PHE A 296 18.01 11.14 -35.52
N LYS A 297 17.50 11.41 -36.73
CA LYS A 297 18.21 11.08 -37.98
C LYS A 297 19.20 12.17 -38.38
N THR A 298 19.02 13.39 -37.86
CA THR A 298 19.76 14.58 -38.29
C THR A 298 20.54 15.26 -37.16
N SER A 299 20.30 14.91 -35.89
CA SER A 299 20.94 15.49 -34.71
C SER A 299 21.82 14.49 -33.95
N HIS A 300 23.01 14.91 -33.52
CA HIS A 300 23.90 14.16 -32.62
C HIS A 300 23.40 14.04 -31.16
N ARG A 301 22.17 14.50 -30.85
CA ARG A 301 21.60 14.42 -29.50
C ARG A 301 21.22 12.99 -29.13
N THR A 302 21.71 12.52 -27.99
CA THR A 302 21.44 11.19 -27.46
C THR A 302 20.15 11.16 -26.66
N LYS A 303 19.56 9.95 -26.50
CA LYS A 303 18.27 9.73 -25.79
C LYS A 303 18.26 10.24 -24.34
N SER A 304 19.42 10.54 -23.74
CA SER A 304 19.57 11.12 -22.41
C SER A 304 19.09 12.56 -22.31
N ASP A 305 19.14 13.32 -23.41
CA ASP A 305 18.88 14.77 -23.40
C ASP A 305 17.38 15.13 -23.30
N LEU A 306 16.50 14.13 -23.49
CA LEU A 306 15.05 14.31 -23.57
C LEU A 306 14.29 13.75 -22.35
N ARG A 307 14.98 13.25 -21.31
CA ARG A 307 14.33 12.87 -20.05
C ARG A 307 14.26 14.07 -19.10
N ARG A 308 13.29 14.96 -19.34
CA ARG A 308 12.72 15.87 -18.33
C ARG A 308 11.20 15.83 -18.42
#